data_AF-A0A9W6GTH4-F1
#
_entry.id   AF-A0A9W6GTH4-F1
#
_cell.length_a   1.000
_cell.length_b   1.000
_cell.length_c   1.000
_cell.angle_alpha   90.00
_cell.angle_beta   90.00
_cell.angle_gamma   90.00
#
_symmetry.space_group_name_H-M   'P 1'
#
loop_
_entity.id
_entity.type
_entity.pdbx_description
1 polymer ?
#
loop_
_entity_poly.entity_id
_entity_poly.type
_entity_poly.pdbx_seq_one_letter_code
_entity_poly.pdbx_strand_id
1 'polypeptide(L)'
;MPKGLNKQRMYSPDPPDPRFPGPAQFDLIVEGSSLDKFAREGARLRCIDVDLNNAEILNGDVVVIERCKGGEIELLGKRALRQGEALELWSESTNDFWREPVIRYDRLESRREDLRIIAKILYAY
;
A
#
# COMPACT_ATOMS: atom_id res chain seq x y z
N MET A 1 -19.01 -6.23 0.08
CA MET A 1 -18.29 -5.74 -1.12
C MET A 1 -16.81 -5.83 -0.83
N PRO A 2 -15.96 -6.23 -1.79
CA PRO A 2 -14.52 -6.30 -1.56
C PRO A 2 -14.02 -4.89 -1.27
N LYS A 3 -13.61 -4.66 -0.03
CA LYS A 3 -12.92 -3.44 0.40
C LYS A 3 -11.42 -3.73 0.43
N GLY A 4 -10.62 -2.67 0.43
CA GLY A 4 -9.16 -2.75 0.36
C GLY A 4 -8.48 -2.46 1.70
N LEU A 5 -8.17 -1.20 1.96
CA LEU A 5 -7.69 -0.72 3.26
C LEU A 5 -8.59 0.41 3.74
N ASN A 6 -8.74 0.53 5.06
CA ASN A 6 -9.43 1.67 5.66
C ASN A 6 -8.65 2.96 5.35
N LYS A 7 -9.35 4.03 4.96
CA LYS A 7 -8.74 5.32 4.59
C LYS A 7 -8.34 6.18 5.80
N GLN A 8 -8.88 5.89 6.98
CA GLN A 8 -8.59 6.63 8.19
C GLN A 8 -7.22 6.22 8.72
N ARG A 9 -6.29 7.17 8.70
CA ARG A 9 -5.01 7.05 9.40
C ARG A 9 -5.29 7.04 10.90
N MET A 10 -4.83 6.01 11.60
CA MET A 10 -5.06 5.85 13.03
C MET A 10 -3.86 6.29 13.87
N TYR A 11 -4.16 6.69 15.12
CA TYR A 11 -3.15 6.76 16.17
C TYR A 11 -2.69 5.35 16.52
N SER A 12 -1.37 5.15 16.55
CA SER A 12 -0.80 3.84 16.85
C SER A 12 -0.72 3.60 18.35
N PRO A 13 -1.14 2.42 18.84
CA PRO A 13 -0.89 2.03 20.23
C PRO A 13 0.60 1.77 20.50
N ASP A 14 1.37 1.45 19.47
CA ASP A 14 2.78 1.10 19.57
C ASP A 14 3.67 2.33 19.37
N PRO A 15 4.84 2.38 20.02
CA PRO A 15 5.80 3.45 19.79
C PRO A 15 6.19 3.50 18.30
N PRO A 16 6.49 4.71 17.77
CA PRO A 16 6.96 4.86 16.41
C PRO A 16 8.29 4.12 16.22
N ASP A 17 8.51 3.59 15.02
CA ASP A 17 9.78 2.99 14.65
C ASP A 17 10.87 4.08 14.62
N PRO A 18 11.95 3.94 15.40
CA PRO A 18 12.96 4.97 15.54
C PRO A 18 13.76 5.23 14.25
N ARG A 19 13.66 4.34 13.25
CA ARG A 19 14.31 4.50 11.95
C ARG A 19 13.63 5.57 11.08
N PHE A 20 12.42 6.00 11.44
CA PHE A 20 11.62 6.90 10.61
C PHE A 20 11.05 8.07 11.41
N PRO A 21 10.84 9.25 10.79
CA PRO A 21 10.21 10.39 11.46
C PRO A 21 8.81 10.03 11.94
N GLY A 22 8.47 10.38 13.19
CA GLY A 22 7.14 10.15 13.76
C GLY A 22 5.99 10.67 12.88
N PRO A 23 6.04 11.90 12.34
CA PRO A 23 5.00 12.44 11.46
C PRO A 23 4.83 11.70 10.12
N ALA A 24 5.84 10.94 9.70
CA ALA A 24 5.76 10.13 8.49
C ALA A 24 5.15 8.76 8.75
N GLN A 25 4.90 8.39 10.01
CA GLN A 25 4.36 7.09 10.39
C GLN A 25 2.88 7.17 10.68
N PHE A 26 2.13 6.18 10.22
CA PHE A 26 0.70 6.06 10.47
C PHE A 26 0.25 4.62 10.35
N ASP A 27 -0.92 4.32 10.91
CA ASP A 27 -1.48 2.98 10.85
C ASP A 27 -2.74 2.95 10.00
N LEU A 28 -2.92 1.85 9.27
CA LEU A 28 -4.14 1.51 8.52
C LEU A 28 -4.72 0.19 9.04
N ILE A 29 -6.03 0.01 8.91
CA ILE A 29 -6.69 -1.28 9.17
C ILE A 29 -6.95 -1.98 7.84
N VAL A 30 -6.66 -3.28 7.78
CA VAL A 30 -7.02 -4.14 6.66
C VAL A 30 -8.53 -4.32 6.62
N GLU A 31 -9.18 -3.92 5.52
CA GLU A 31 -10.61 -4.16 5.30
C GLU A 31 -10.78 -5.10 4.10
N GLY A 32 -11.37 -6.27 4.28
CA GLY A 32 -11.46 -7.26 3.20
C GLY A 32 -10.13 -7.97 2.91
N SER A 33 -9.90 -8.33 1.65
CA SER A 33 -8.94 -9.38 1.26
C SER A 33 -7.81 -8.95 0.32
N SER A 34 -7.68 -7.65 0.01
CA SER A 34 -6.68 -7.17 -0.96
C SER A 34 -5.21 -7.46 -0.56
N LEU A 35 -4.99 -7.76 0.72
CA LEU A 35 -3.67 -7.95 1.34
C LEU A 35 -3.58 -9.27 2.14
N ASP A 36 -4.50 -10.22 1.93
CA ASP A 36 -4.64 -11.41 2.79
C ASP A 36 -3.43 -12.38 2.78
N LYS A 37 -2.51 -12.27 1.81
CA LYS A 37 -1.22 -12.98 1.83
C LYS A 37 -0.25 -12.41 2.87
N PHE A 38 -0.41 -11.14 3.22
CA PHE A 38 0.47 -10.42 4.15
C PHE A 38 -0.19 -10.19 5.51
N ALA A 39 -1.48 -9.81 5.55
CA ALA A 39 -2.22 -9.55 6.78
C ALA A 39 -3.71 -9.87 6.65
N ARG A 40 -4.30 -10.43 7.70
CA ARG A 40 -5.73 -10.78 7.75
C ARG A 40 -6.60 -9.52 7.90
N GLU A 41 -7.86 -9.62 7.49
CA GLU A 41 -8.86 -8.58 7.77
C GLU A 41 -8.91 -8.24 9.27
N GLY A 42 -8.99 -6.94 9.57
CA GLY A 42 -8.95 -6.40 10.93
C GLY A 42 -7.55 -6.17 11.51
N ALA A 43 -6.49 -6.72 10.90
CA ALA A 43 -5.12 -6.45 11.31
C ALA A 43 -4.76 -4.97 11.09
N ARG A 44 -3.82 -4.46 11.90
CA ARG A 44 -3.25 -3.13 11.75
C ARG A 44 -1.95 -3.21 10.98
N LEU A 45 -1.72 -2.23 10.12
CA LEU A 45 -0.51 -2.09 9.32
C LEU A 45 0.24 -0.86 9.79
N ARG A 46 1.50 -1.04 10.20
CA ARG A 46 2.41 0.09 10.39
C ARG A 46 2.92 0.54 9.02
N CYS A 47 2.68 1.79 8.67
CA CYS A 47 3.08 2.37 7.39
C CYS A 47 4.00 3.57 7.57
N ILE A 48 4.82 3.82 6.55
CA ILE A 48 5.53 5.08 6.35
C ILE A 48 5.03 5.78 5.09
N ASP A 49 4.79 7.08 5.20
CA ASP A 49 4.44 7.96 4.09
C ASP A 49 5.66 8.10 3.17
N VAL A 50 5.49 7.76 1.89
CA VAL A 50 6.62 7.70 0.95
C VAL A 50 7.15 9.09 0.60
N ASP A 51 6.31 10.11 0.61
CA ASP A 51 6.70 11.48 0.24
C ASP A 51 7.38 12.17 1.42
N LEU A 52 6.84 12.03 2.64
CA LEU A 52 7.43 12.64 3.84
C LEU A 52 8.79 12.03 4.23
N ASN A 53 9.05 10.80 3.79
CA ASN A 53 10.25 10.07 4.14
C ASN A 53 11.23 9.90 2.95
N ASN A 54 10.86 10.38 1.76
CA ASN A 54 11.55 10.10 0.51
C ASN A 54 11.89 8.59 0.37
N ALA A 55 10.92 7.74 0.72
CA ALA A 55 11.16 6.31 0.89
C ALA A 55 11.43 5.65 -0.47
N GLU A 56 12.56 4.96 -0.57
CA GLU A 56 12.85 4.12 -1.72
C GLU A 56 11.99 2.84 -1.67
N ILE A 57 11.34 2.52 -2.79
CA ILE A 57 10.57 1.28 -2.96
C ILE A 57 11.47 0.23 -3.61
N LEU A 58 11.75 -0.82 -2.84
CA LEU A 58 12.65 -1.92 -3.18
C LEU A 58 11.86 -3.18 -3.54
N ASN A 59 12.56 -4.14 -4.14
CA ASN A 59 11.98 -5.44 -4.47
C ASN A 59 11.54 -6.18 -3.22
N GLY A 60 10.29 -6.65 -3.24
CA GLY A 60 9.69 -7.39 -2.15
C GLY A 60 8.98 -6.50 -1.12
N ASP A 61 9.09 -5.18 -1.23
CA ASP A 61 8.30 -4.28 -0.38
C ASP A 61 6.80 -4.47 -0.64
N VAL A 62 6.00 -4.35 0.42
CA VAL A 62 4.56 -4.23 0.30
C VAL A 62 4.19 -2.77 0.45
N VAL A 63 3.42 -2.25 -0.49
CA VAL A 63 3.07 -0.84 -0.59
C VAL A 63 1.57 -0.65 -0.57
N VAL A 64 1.15 0.54 -0.13
CA VAL A 64 -0.22 0.99 -0.26
C VAL A 64 -0.32 1.88 -1.48
N ILE A 65 -1.19 1.52 -2.42
CA ILE A 65 -1.59 2.39 -3.51
C ILE A 65 -2.91 3.08 -3.20
N GLU A 66 -3.02 4.32 -3.63
CA GLU A 66 -4.26 5.05 -3.81
C GLU A 66 -4.63 5.02 -5.29
N ARG A 67 -5.87 4.64 -5.60
CA ARG A 67 -6.42 4.63 -6.96
C ARG A 67 -7.75 5.37 -6.97
N CYS A 68 -7.97 6.28 -7.93
CA CYS A 68 -9.30 6.82 -8.18
C CYS A 68 -10.01 6.00 -9.27
N LYS A 69 -11.22 5.53 -9.00
CA LYS A 69 -12.05 4.84 -9.99
C LYS A 69 -13.48 5.33 -9.88
N GLY A 70 -13.99 5.95 -10.95
CA GLY A 70 -15.36 6.48 -10.97
C GLY A 70 -15.62 7.58 -9.93
N GLY A 71 -14.59 8.31 -9.51
CA GLY A 71 -14.67 9.33 -8.45
C GLY A 71 -14.52 8.78 -7.03
N GLU A 72 -14.41 7.47 -6.85
CA GLU A 72 -14.13 6.85 -5.55
C GLU A 72 -12.64 6.55 -5.41
N ILE A 73 -12.08 6.94 -4.26
CA ILE A 73 -10.72 6.57 -3.87
C ILE A 73 -10.74 5.13 -3.33
N GLU A 74 -9.82 4.29 -3.77
CA GLU A 74 -9.57 2.96 -3.22
C GLU A 74 -8.12 2.88 -2.72
N LEU A 75 -7.93 2.32 -1.53
CA LEU A 75 -6.61 1.98 -1.02
C LEU A 75 -6.40 0.48 -1.14
N LEU A 76 -5.32 0.05 -1.78
CA LEU A 76 -5.00 -1.36 -2.01
C LEU A 76 -3.57 -1.67 -1.61
N GLY A 77 -3.37 -2.85 -1.04
CA GLY A 77 -2.03 -3.40 -0.82
C GLY A 77 -1.50 -4.07 -2.09
N LYS A 78 -0.25 -3.79 -2.45
CA LYS A 78 0.44 -4.44 -3.58
C LYS A 78 1.87 -4.78 -3.20
N ARG A 79 2.43 -5.81 -3.82
CA ARG A 79 3.86 -6.13 -3.72
C ARG A 79 4.64 -5.51 -4.86
N ALA A 80 5.69 -4.79 -4.50
CA ALA A 80 6.56 -4.10 -5.42
C ALA A 80 7.67 -5.05 -5.93
N LEU A 81 7.81 -5.15 -7.24
CA LEU A 81 8.87 -5.89 -7.91
C LEU A 81 9.42 -5.06 -9.08
N ARG A 82 10.67 -4.63 -8.98
CA ARG A 82 11.40 -3.94 -10.05
C ARG A 82 11.89 -4.95 -11.08
N GLN A 83 11.49 -4.73 -12.33
CA GLN A 83 11.87 -5.49 -13.51
C GLN A 83 12.56 -4.55 -14.50
N GLY A 84 13.89 -4.52 -14.47
CA GLY A 84 14.67 -3.49 -15.17
C GLY A 84 14.38 -2.10 -14.63
N GLU A 85 14.01 -1.17 -15.50
CA GLU A 85 13.66 0.20 -15.11
C GLU A 85 12.24 0.34 -14.56
N ALA A 86 11.35 -0.62 -14.84
CA ALA A 86 9.95 -0.55 -14.46
C ALA A 86 9.72 -1.09 -13.04
N LEU A 87 8.82 -0.46 -12.29
CA LEU A 87 8.30 -1.00 -11.04
C LEU A 87 6.97 -1.70 -11.32
N GLU A 88 6.86 -2.98 -11.00
CA GLU A 88 5.62 -3.74 -11.11
C GLU A 88 4.94 -3.89 -9.75
N LEU A 89 3.62 -3.72 -9.73
CA LEU A 89 2.78 -3.86 -8.53
C LEU A 89 1.88 -5.08 -8.69
N TRP A 90 2.18 -6.10 -7.90
CA TRP A 90 1.54 -7.41 -7.92
C TRP A 90 0.48 -7.51 -6.83
N SER A 91 -0.56 -8.31 -7.10
CA SER A 91 -1.61 -8.58 -6.11
C SER A 91 -1.06 -9.34 -4.91
N GLU A 92 -1.32 -8.81 -3.72
CA GLU A 92 -0.94 -9.43 -2.45
C GLU A 92 -2.13 -10.16 -1.80
N SER A 93 -2.99 -10.74 -2.64
CA SER A 93 -4.18 -11.48 -2.22
C SER A 93 -4.23 -12.90 -2.79
N THR A 94 -4.83 -13.82 -2.04
CA THR A 94 -5.23 -15.18 -2.42
C THR A 94 -6.62 -15.23 -3.06
N ASN A 95 -7.42 -14.16 -2.92
CA ASN A 95 -8.76 -14.07 -3.49
C ASN A 95 -8.69 -13.70 -4.98
N ASP A 96 -9.34 -14.53 -5.80
CA ASP A 96 -9.37 -14.45 -7.25
C ASP A 96 -9.90 -13.13 -7.78
N PHE A 97 -10.76 -12.45 -7.01
CA PHE A 97 -11.26 -11.11 -7.34
C PHE A 97 -10.11 -10.11 -7.54
N TRP A 98 -9.04 -10.24 -6.75
CA TRP A 98 -7.88 -9.35 -6.79
C TRP A 98 -6.78 -9.84 -7.72
N ARG A 99 -6.99 -10.87 -8.54
CA ARG A 99 -6.07 -11.26 -9.63
C ARG A 99 -6.14 -10.26 -10.79
N GLU A 100 -6.03 -8.98 -10.47
CA GLU A 100 -5.85 -7.92 -11.45
C GLU A 100 -4.54 -8.14 -12.22
N PRO A 101 -4.44 -7.66 -13.47
CA PRO A 101 -3.17 -7.58 -14.16
C PRO A 101 -2.12 -6.86 -13.31
N VAL A 102 -0.88 -7.32 -13.44
CA VAL A 102 0.28 -6.63 -12.85
C VAL A 102 0.30 -5.19 -13.34
N ILE A 103 0.32 -4.23 -12.41
CA ILE A 103 0.35 -2.82 -12.75
C ILE A 103 1.80 -2.43 -12.99
N ARG A 104 2.14 -1.98 -14.19
CA ARG A 104 3.43 -1.32 -14.44
C ARG A 104 3.33 0.12 -13.97
N TYR A 105 4.05 0.43 -12.91
CA TYR A 105 4.09 1.74 -12.29
C TYR A 105 5.24 2.55 -12.87
N ASP A 106 4.87 3.60 -13.60
CA ASP A 106 5.74 4.71 -13.96
C ASP A 106 5.25 5.96 -13.21
N ARG A 107 6.11 6.59 -12.40
CA ARG A 107 5.70 7.71 -11.54
C ARG A 107 5.08 8.87 -12.32
N LEU A 108 5.49 9.12 -13.56
CA LEU A 108 4.97 10.21 -14.39
C LEU A 108 3.64 9.83 -15.05
N GLU A 109 3.53 8.61 -15.58
CA GLU A 109 2.30 8.14 -16.24
C GLU A 109 1.21 7.78 -15.23
N SER A 110 1.55 7.12 -14.13
CA SER A 110 0.58 6.71 -13.10
C SER A 110 -0.09 7.91 -12.42
N ARG A 111 0.56 9.08 -12.38
CA ARG A 111 -0.08 10.34 -11.94
C ARG A 111 -1.24 10.77 -12.85
N ARG A 112 -1.24 10.37 -14.13
CA ARG A 112 -2.34 10.63 -15.07
C ARG A 112 -3.47 9.61 -14.96
N GLU A 113 -3.15 8.40 -14.50
CA GLU A 113 -4.12 7.30 -14.29
C GLU A 113 -4.74 7.29 -12.89
N ASP A 114 -4.61 8.41 -12.15
CA ASP A 114 -5.06 8.56 -10.76
C ASP A 114 -4.57 7.42 -9.84
N LEU A 115 -3.35 6.93 -10.06
CA LEU A 115 -2.72 5.88 -9.26
C LEU A 115 -1.43 6.38 -8.61
N ARG A 116 -1.33 6.23 -7.30
CA ARG A 116 -0.16 6.69 -6.52
C ARG A 116 0.22 5.66 -5.49
N ILE A 117 1.52 5.41 -5.33
CA ILE A 117 2.01 4.76 -4.12
C ILE A 117 2.04 5.84 -3.04
N ILE A 118 1.32 5.62 -1.94
CA ILE A 118 1.22 6.59 -0.84
C ILE A 118 1.97 6.15 0.42
N ALA A 119 2.25 4.85 0.54
CA ALA A 119 2.90 4.30 1.72
C ALA A 119 3.70 3.04 1.42
N LYS A 120 4.74 2.80 2.22
CA LYS A 120 5.38 1.49 2.38
C LYS A 120 4.94 0.88 3.71
N ILE A 121 4.58 -0.40 3.68
CA ILE A 121 4.17 -1.15 4.86
C ILE A 121 5.43 -1.73 5.52
N LEU A 122 5.61 -1.47 6.81
CA LEU A 122 6.72 -1.99 7.59
C LEU A 122 6.41 -3.38 8.17
N TYR A 123 5.25 -3.54 8.81
CA TYR A 123 4.78 -4.79 9.41
C TYR A 123 3.29 -4.73 9.71
N ALA A 124 2.69 -5.89 10.00
CA ALA A 124 1.32 -6.03 10.48
C ALA A 124 1.28 -6.54 11.92
N TYR A 125 0.25 -6.19 12.67
CA TYR A 125 0.02 -6.61 14.06
C TYR A 125 -1.46 -6.66 14.44
#